data_AF-A0AAV7ESQ8-F1
#
_entry.id   AF-A0AAV7ESQ8-F1
#
_cell.length_a   1.000
_cell.length_b   1.000
_cell.length_c   1.000
_cell.angle_alpha   90.00
_cell.angle_beta   90.00
_cell.angle_gamma   90.00
#
_symmetry.space_group_name_H-M   'P 1'
#
loop_
_entity.id
_entity.type
_entity.pdbx_description
1 polymer ?
#
loop_
_entity_poly.entity_id
_entity_poly.type
_entity_poly.pdbx_seq_one_letter_code
_entity_poly.pdbx_strand_id
1 'polypeptide(L)'
;MRSPCSSLPLSAMDPPPPNPFSAVSTFLQNQLAGLGAELAARLDDGKRFVAGVAAARSVRERAALPFAAVSADAWQPKHVFDVALSVDHVAKTLARTSVYTVSNSNNEFVLISDSNSVKSLGLLCFRHEDAEALLAQVQLRQPVLGRGARVVPITLEQVYMLKVEGIAFRFLPDPLQLRNALELKAGKGFDGVPIFQSDSLVVKKKNKRYYPIYFQKEDIERELSKLPRASRGSGLSQNIMVGSLEDVLKKMEMNNKNSGWEDLIFIPPGKSYIQHIKEVAA
;
A
#
# COMPACT_ATOMS: atom_id res chain seq x y z
N MET A 1 -3.49 33.24 -79.56
CA MET A 1 -2.74 32.34 -78.66
C MET A 1 -3.65 31.97 -77.49
N ARG A 2 -3.76 30.66 -77.19
CA ARG A 2 -4.40 30.00 -76.02
C ARG A 2 -5.94 30.01 -76.07
N SER A 3 -6.58 28.94 -76.55
CA SER A 3 -6.83 27.61 -75.94
C SER A 3 -7.90 27.62 -74.85
N PRO A 4 -8.99 26.83 -74.99
CA PRO A 4 -10.03 26.64 -73.98
C PRO A 4 -9.68 25.43 -73.09
N CYS A 5 -10.02 25.48 -71.80
CA CYS A 5 -9.97 24.30 -70.93
C CYS A 5 -11.31 24.11 -70.22
N SER A 6 -11.92 22.98 -70.56
CA SER A 6 -13.02 22.29 -69.90
C SER A 6 -12.65 21.89 -68.47
N SER A 7 -13.62 21.88 -67.57
CA SER A 7 -13.56 21.06 -66.36
C SER A 7 -14.91 20.38 -66.11
N LEU A 8 -14.82 19.06 -65.92
CA LEU A 8 -15.88 18.13 -65.56
C LEU A 8 -16.31 18.32 -64.08
N PRO A 9 -17.53 17.90 -63.68
CA PRO A 9 -17.89 17.83 -62.27
C PRO A 9 -17.35 16.55 -61.65
N LEU A 10 -16.64 16.67 -60.52
CA LEU A 10 -16.19 15.53 -59.72
C LEU A 10 -17.29 15.17 -58.70
N SER A 11 -17.78 13.94 -58.81
CA SER A 11 -18.77 13.33 -57.93
C SER A 11 -18.33 13.24 -56.47
N ALA A 12 -19.35 13.26 -55.61
CA ALA A 12 -19.33 13.08 -54.17
C ALA A 12 -18.54 11.85 -53.68
N MET A 13 -17.82 12.05 -52.59
CA MET A 13 -17.34 11.01 -51.67
C MET A 13 -17.60 11.53 -50.26
N ASP A 14 -18.59 10.94 -49.59
CA ASP A 14 -18.87 11.16 -48.17
C ASP A 14 -17.69 10.63 -47.32
N PRO A 15 -17.24 11.36 -46.29
CA PRO A 15 -16.25 10.86 -45.35
C PRO A 15 -16.88 9.86 -44.35
N PRO A 16 -16.15 8.81 -43.94
CA PRO A 16 -16.65 7.84 -42.97
C PRO A 16 -16.79 8.46 -41.56
N PRO A 17 -17.68 7.92 -40.70
CA PRO A 17 -17.94 8.47 -39.37
C PRO A 17 -16.69 8.37 -38.47
N PRO A 18 -16.43 9.38 -37.63
CA PRO A 18 -15.28 9.36 -36.73
C PRO A 18 -15.48 8.32 -35.60
N ASN A 19 -14.42 7.55 -35.35
CA ASN A 19 -14.35 6.52 -34.30
C ASN A 19 -14.51 7.14 -32.89
N PRO A 20 -15.24 6.50 -31.95
CA PRO A 20 -15.61 7.09 -30.66
C PRO A 20 -14.50 7.10 -29.59
N PHE A 21 -13.22 7.01 -29.96
CA PHE A 21 -12.10 6.91 -29.00
C PHE A 21 -11.03 8.00 -29.11
N SER A 22 -11.33 9.12 -29.77
CA SER A 22 -10.45 10.29 -29.79
C SER A 22 -11.11 11.49 -29.13
N ALA A 23 -11.17 11.47 -27.80
CA ALA A 23 -11.42 12.65 -26.98
C ALA A 23 -10.31 12.75 -25.93
N VAL A 24 -9.13 13.19 -26.37
CA VAL A 24 -8.07 13.66 -25.46
C VAL A 24 -8.52 15.02 -24.96
N SER A 25 -8.93 15.09 -23.70
CA SER A 25 -9.34 16.33 -23.04
C SER A 25 -8.11 17.18 -22.74
N THR A 26 -7.73 18.03 -23.68
CA THR A 26 -6.91 19.23 -23.46
C THR A 26 -7.77 20.30 -22.80
N PHE A 27 -8.01 20.21 -21.49
CA PHE A 27 -8.34 21.38 -20.69
C PHE A 27 -8.22 21.07 -19.21
N LEU A 28 -7.12 21.51 -18.58
CA LEU A 28 -7.03 22.01 -17.20
C LEU A 28 -5.58 22.47 -16.98
N GLN A 29 -5.20 23.49 -17.75
CA GLN A 29 -4.07 24.35 -17.42
C GLN A 29 -4.60 25.48 -16.54
N ASN A 30 -3.88 25.66 -15.42
CA ASN A 30 -3.94 26.75 -14.45
C ASN A 30 -4.72 26.50 -13.14
N GLN A 31 -3.92 26.60 -12.08
CA GLN A 31 -4.23 26.89 -10.68
C GLN A 31 -4.50 25.69 -9.76
N LEU A 32 -3.41 25.01 -9.38
CA LEU A 32 -3.24 24.44 -8.02
C LEU A 32 -1.75 24.44 -7.61
N ALA A 33 -1.03 25.54 -7.87
CA ALA A 33 0.36 25.72 -7.47
C ALA A 33 0.59 25.87 -5.94
N GLY A 34 -0.45 25.69 -5.11
CA GLY A 34 -0.38 25.95 -3.67
C GLY A 34 -0.36 24.74 -2.76
N LEU A 35 -0.57 23.50 -3.26
CA LEU A 35 -0.70 22.33 -2.37
C LEU A 35 0.56 21.47 -2.25
N GLY A 36 1.49 21.58 -3.21
CA GLY A 36 2.76 20.83 -3.17
C GLY A 36 3.84 21.49 -2.31
N ALA A 37 3.83 22.82 -2.22
CA ALA A 37 4.93 23.58 -1.59
C ALA A 37 4.91 23.50 -0.06
N GLU A 38 3.74 23.45 0.58
CA GLU A 38 3.65 23.51 2.06
C GLU A 38 3.82 22.14 2.74
N LEU A 39 3.53 21.04 2.02
CA LEU A 39 3.80 19.68 2.49
C LEU A 39 5.25 19.25 2.23
N ALA A 40 5.88 19.75 1.15
CA ALA A 40 7.31 19.54 0.89
C ALA A 40 8.20 20.34 1.85
N ALA A 41 7.84 21.60 2.17
CA ALA A 41 8.67 22.49 3.00
C ALA A 41 8.80 22.05 4.48
N ARG A 42 7.94 21.13 4.97
CA ARG A 42 8.08 20.58 6.33
C ARG A 42 8.94 19.31 6.41
N LEU A 43 9.40 18.77 5.28
CA LEU A 43 10.16 17.52 5.22
C LEU A 43 11.66 17.72 4.93
N ASP A 44 12.10 18.90 4.49
CA ASP A 44 13.48 19.13 4.04
C ASP A 44 14.42 19.86 5.03
N ASP A 45 13.93 20.35 6.18
CA ASP A 45 14.72 21.21 7.08
C ASP A 45 15.44 20.44 8.20
N GLY A 46 16.16 19.37 7.84
CA GLY A 46 16.74 18.43 8.81
C GLY A 46 18.07 17.82 8.42
N LYS A 47 18.91 18.52 7.65
CA LYS A 47 20.20 17.96 7.22
C LYS A 47 21.28 19.04 7.15
N ARG A 48 22.07 19.13 8.24
CA ARG A 48 23.53 19.39 8.29
C ARG A 48 23.89 19.79 9.72
N PHE A 49 24.74 19.01 10.38
CA PHE A 49 25.98 19.46 11.03
C PHE A 49 26.73 18.25 11.61
N VAL A 50 28.04 18.42 11.77
CA VAL A 50 29.10 17.44 11.50
C VAL A 50 29.73 16.89 12.79
N ALA A 51 30.19 15.64 12.73
CA ALA A 51 31.33 15.00 13.40
C ALA A 51 31.73 15.34 14.86
N GLY A 52 31.96 14.29 15.68
CA GLY A 52 32.98 14.34 16.73
C GLY A 52 32.86 13.41 17.94
N VAL A 53 33.61 12.30 17.90
CA VAL A 53 34.35 11.63 19.01
C VAL A 53 33.62 10.76 20.07
N ALA A 54 33.80 9.44 19.88
CA ALA A 54 34.16 8.35 20.81
C ALA A 54 33.68 8.28 22.27
N ALA A 55 33.14 7.11 22.67
CA ALA A 55 33.73 6.23 23.69
C ALA A 55 33.00 4.86 23.78
N ALA A 56 33.76 3.87 24.21
CA ALA A 56 33.53 2.43 24.19
C ALA A 56 32.31 1.90 24.98
N ARG A 57 31.77 0.75 24.53
CA ARG A 57 31.61 -0.46 25.36
C ARG A 57 31.20 -1.68 24.52
N SER A 58 32.02 -2.73 24.58
CA SER A 58 31.68 -4.05 24.07
C SER A 58 30.74 -4.77 25.03
N VAL A 59 29.68 -5.38 24.48
CA VAL A 59 28.96 -6.50 25.08
C VAL A 59 28.74 -7.52 23.98
N ARG A 60 29.16 -8.75 24.28
CA ARG A 60 29.11 -9.94 23.43
C ARG A 60 27.77 -10.67 23.66
N GLU A 61 27.29 -11.32 22.59
CA GLU A 61 26.31 -12.44 22.53
C GLU A 61 24.81 -12.14 22.78
N ARG A 62 23.98 -12.19 21.72
CA ARG A 62 23.28 -13.40 21.21
C ARG A 62 22.42 -13.01 19.99
N ALA A 63 22.51 -13.83 18.93
CA ALA A 63 21.64 -13.73 17.76
C ALA A 63 20.24 -14.29 18.05
N ALA A 64 19.20 -13.56 17.64
CA ALA A 64 17.92 -14.09 17.19
C ALA A 64 17.20 -13.00 16.38
N LEU A 65 17.03 -13.25 15.09
CA LEU A 65 16.38 -12.38 14.11
C LEU A 65 14.98 -12.94 13.82
N PRO A 66 13.97 -12.13 13.43
CA PRO A 66 12.85 -12.59 12.60
C PRO A 66 13.23 -12.60 11.11
N PHE A 67 14.48 -12.27 10.79
CA PHE A 67 15.06 -12.18 9.45
C PHE A 67 16.48 -12.78 9.42
N ALA A 68 16.67 -14.10 9.52
CA ALA A 68 17.81 -14.80 8.90
C ALA A 68 17.77 -16.34 9.03
N ALA A 69 18.24 -16.97 7.95
CA ALA A 69 18.95 -18.26 7.82
C ALA A 69 18.35 -19.50 8.51
N VAL A 70 17.86 -20.43 7.68
CA VAL A 70 17.64 -21.83 8.05
C VAL A 70 18.73 -22.69 7.41
N SER A 71 19.33 -23.55 8.24
CA SER A 71 20.40 -24.49 7.91
C SER A 71 20.06 -25.44 6.76
N ALA A 72 21.11 -25.79 6.02
CA ALA A 72 21.11 -26.80 4.98
C ALA A 72 20.89 -28.20 5.56
N ASP A 73 19.92 -28.92 5.01
CA ASP A 73 19.98 -30.37 4.90
C ASP A 73 19.53 -30.81 3.50
N ALA A 74 20.12 -31.91 3.08
CA ALA A 74 20.48 -32.25 1.70
C ALA A 74 19.36 -32.89 0.84
N TRP A 75 19.33 -32.47 -0.44
CA TRP A 75 18.90 -33.17 -1.67
C TRP A 75 17.40 -33.23 -2.03
N GLN A 76 17.01 -32.50 -3.08
CA GLN A 76 16.92 -32.99 -4.49
C GLN A 76 16.67 -31.79 -5.44
N PRO A 77 17.32 -31.73 -6.62
CA PRO A 77 17.18 -30.60 -7.54
C PRO A 77 15.92 -30.76 -8.40
N LYS A 78 14.91 -29.91 -8.20
CA LYS A 78 13.82 -29.73 -9.16
C LYS A 78 13.54 -28.24 -9.39
N HIS A 79 13.88 -27.82 -10.61
CA HIS A 79 13.56 -26.59 -11.34
C HIS A 79 13.88 -25.23 -10.69
N VAL A 80 15.00 -24.66 -11.15
CA VAL A 80 15.63 -23.38 -10.75
C VAL A 80 14.91 -22.13 -11.32
N PHE A 81 13.64 -22.21 -11.72
CA PHE A 81 12.97 -21.06 -12.38
C PHE A 81 11.54 -20.76 -11.92
N ASP A 82 11.12 -21.22 -10.74
CA ASP A 82 9.77 -20.89 -10.22
C ASP A 82 9.76 -20.66 -8.69
N VAL A 83 10.48 -19.61 -8.26
CA VAL A 83 10.82 -19.44 -6.84
C VAL A 83 10.50 -18.04 -6.30
N ALA A 84 9.27 -17.59 -6.52
CA ALA A 84 8.63 -16.52 -5.75
C ALA A 84 7.28 -17.04 -5.24
N LEU A 85 6.71 -16.45 -4.18
CA LEU A 85 5.28 -16.63 -3.93
C LEU A 85 4.52 -16.10 -5.13
N SER A 86 3.50 -16.83 -5.60
CA SER A 86 2.73 -16.36 -6.75
C SER A 86 2.02 -15.05 -6.41
N VAL A 87 1.92 -14.15 -7.38
CA VAL A 87 1.20 -12.87 -7.24
C VAL A 87 -0.21 -13.12 -6.70
N ASP A 88 -0.90 -14.15 -7.20
CA ASP A 88 -2.23 -14.55 -6.74
C ASP A 88 -2.26 -14.96 -5.26
N HIS A 89 -1.19 -15.55 -4.73
CA HIS A 89 -1.12 -15.92 -3.32
C HIS A 89 -1.05 -14.68 -2.43
N VAL A 90 -0.18 -13.72 -2.79
CA VAL A 90 -0.05 -12.44 -2.08
C VAL A 90 -1.35 -11.63 -2.19
N ALA A 91 -1.94 -11.58 -3.38
CA ALA A 91 -3.22 -10.89 -3.62
C ALA A 91 -4.33 -11.45 -2.70
N LYS A 92 -4.45 -12.77 -2.59
CA LYS A 92 -5.46 -13.43 -1.73
C LYS A 92 -5.30 -13.14 -0.25
N THR A 93 -4.08 -12.96 0.27
CA THR A 93 -3.89 -12.60 1.68
C THR A 93 -4.34 -11.16 1.98
N LEU A 94 -4.48 -10.32 0.95
CA LEU A 94 -4.92 -8.93 1.03
C LEU A 94 -6.42 -8.72 0.75
N ALA A 95 -7.12 -9.72 0.19
CA ALA A 95 -8.49 -9.64 -0.32
C ALA A 95 -9.54 -9.11 0.67
N ARG A 96 -9.27 -9.25 1.96
CA ARG A 96 -10.24 -8.95 3.04
C ARG A 96 -9.94 -7.67 3.81
N THR A 97 -8.88 -6.96 3.45
CA THR A 97 -8.57 -5.64 4.03
C THR A 97 -9.00 -4.57 3.04
N SER A 98 -9.86 -3.66 3.48
CA SER A 98 -10.35 -2.55 2.66
C SER A 98 -9.62 -1.26 3.01
N VAL A 99 -9.36 -0.45 1.99
CA VAL A 99 -8.97 0.96 2.06
C VAL A 99 -10.01 1.79 1.32
N TYR A 100 -9.96 3.10 1.49
CA TYR A 100 -10.96 4.01 0.96
C TYR A 100 -10.34 4.99 -0.02
N THR A 101 -11.03 5.25 -1.12
CA THR A 101 -10.61 6.24 -2.11
C THR A 101 -11.79 7.07 -2.56
N VAL A 102 -11.52 8.22 -3.16
CA VAL A 102 -12.57 9.08 -3.72
C VAL A 102 -12.70 8.78 -5.19
N SER A 103 -13.92 8.49 -5.63
CA SER A 103 -14.26 8.29 -7.04
C SER A 103 -15.22 9.36 -7.52
N ASN A 104 -15.19 9.69 -8.81
CA ASN A 104 -16.17 10.56 -9.45
C ASN A 104 -17.50 9.83 -9.71
N SER A 105 -18.45 10.51 -10.35
CA SER A 105 -19.75 9.93 -10.75
C SER A 105 -19.65 8.75 -11.72
N ASN A 106 -18.54 8.64 -12.46
CA ASN A 106 -18.26 7.55 -13.40
C ASN A 106 -17.52 6.37 -12.73
N ASN A 107 -17.33 6.40 -11.41
CA ASN A 107 -16.57 5.41 -10.64
C ASN A 107 -15.06 5.38 -10.97
N GLU A 108 -14.52 6.47 -11.51
CA GLU A 108 -13.09 6.62 -11.77
C GLU A 108 -12.42 7.27 -10.55
N PHE A 109 -11.20 6.86 -10.24
CA PHE A 109 -10.46 7.45 -9.12
C PHE A 109 -10.17 8.92 -9.36
N VAL A 110 -10.35 9.72 -8.32
CA VAL A 110 -9.86 11.10 -8.32
C VAL A 110 -8.34 11.07 -8.15
N LEU A 111 -7.65 11.67 -9.12
CA LEU A 111 -6.19 11.75 -9.15
C LEU A 111 -5.72 13.17 -8.90
N ILE A 112 -4.55 13.28 -8.27
CA ILE A 112 -3.85 14.54 -8.04
C ILE A 112 -2.69 14.60 -9.03
N SER A 113 -2.77 15.49 -10.00
CA SER A 113 -1.65 15.79 -10.89
C SER A 113 -0.63 16.66 -10.16
N ASP A 114 0.63 16.26 -10.18
CA ASP A 114 1.74 17.11 -9.74
C ASP A 114 2.31 17.82 -10.98
N SER A 115 2.45 19.15 -10.93
CA SER A 115 3.00 19.93 -12.04
C SER A 115 4.43 19.54 -12.42
N ASN A 116 5.17 18.94 -11.47
CA ASN A 116 6.57 18.57 -11.65
C ASN A 116 6.75 17.08 -11.99
N SER A 117 5.67 16.30 -11.97
CA SER A 117 5.73 14.85 -12.13
C SER A 117 4.89 14.42 -13.33
N VAL A 118 5.45 13.56 -14.17
CA VAL A 118 4.74 12.95 -15.31
C VAL A 118 3.63 12.00 -14.82
N LYS A 119 3.64 11.60 -13.55
CA LYS A 119 2.66 10.68 -12.97
C LYS A 119 1.56 11.44 -12.21
N SER A 120 0.33 10.98 -12.39
CA SER A 120 -0.79 11.38 -11.53
C SER A 120 -0.78 10.55 -10.24
N LEU A 121 -1.25 11.11 -9.14
CA LEU A 121 -1.25 10.46 -7.83
C LEU A 121 -2.66 10.08 -7.38
N GLY A 122 -2.91 8.80 -7.15
CA GLY A 122 -4.12 8.32 -6.48
C GLY A 122 -3.89 8.15 -4.97
N LEU A 123 -4.84 8.60 -4.15
CA LEU A 123 -4.77 8.45 -2.69
C LEU A 123 -5.68 7.31 -2.20
N LEU A 124 -5.14 6.51 -1.28
CA LEU A 124 -5.80 5.36 -0.66
C LEU A 124 -5.73 5.49 0.87
N CYS A 125 -6.84 5.79 1.51
CA CYS A 125 -6.90 6.07 2.95
C CYS A 125 -7.25 4.81 3.73
N PHE A 126 -6.51 4.54 4.82
CA PHE A 126 -6.87 3.45 5.74
C PHE A 126 -8.08 3.78 6.62
N ARG A 127 -8.39 5.08 6.77
CA ARG A 127 -9.55 5.57 7.51
C ARG A 127 -10.60 6.16 6.58
N HIS A 128 -11.85 5.83 6.84
CA HIS A 128 -12.99 6.37 6.10
C HIS A 128 -13.09 7.89 6.28
N GLU A 129 -12.89 8.38 7.52
CA GLU A 129 -12.95 9.82 7.82
C GLU A 129 -11.93 10.63 7.02
N ASP A 130 -10.73 10.07 6.78
CA ASP A 130 -9.69 10.76 6.02
C ASP A 130 -10.04 10.81 4.51
N ALA A 131 -10.71 9.77 3.99
CA ALA A 131 -11.26 9.79 2.63
C ALA A 131 -12.44 10.76 2.47
N GLU A 132 -13.29 10.89 3.48
CA GLU A 132 -14.37 11.88 3.50
C GLU A 132 -13.83 13.32 3.56
N ALA A 133 -12.78 13.55 4.34
CA ALA A 133 -12.09 14.83 4.36
C ALA A 133 -11.49 15.17 2.98
N LEU A 134 -10.91 14.18 2.30
CA LEU A 134 -10.43 14.33 0.92
C LEU A 134 -11.59 14.65 -0.04
N LEU A 135 -12.72 13.96 0.07
CA LEU A 135 -13.92 14.23 -0.75
C LEU A 135 -14.41 15.67 -0.55
N ALA A 136 -14.48 16.15 0.69
CA ALA A 136 -14.86 17.53 0.99
C ALA A 136 -13.91 18.54 0.33
N GLN A 137 -12.60 18.26 0.30
CA GLN A 137 -11.62 19.09 -0.40
C GLN A 137 -11.82 19.07 -1.92
N VAL A 138 -12.14 17.91 -2.51
CA VAL A 138 -12.43 17.78 -3.94
C VAL A 138 -13.68 18.60 -4.31
N GLN A 139 -14.75 18.49 -3.50
CA GLN A 139 -15.99 19.23 -3.72
C GLN A 139 -15.80 20.74 -3.61
N LEU A 140 -15.00 21.20 -2.64
CA LEU A 140 -14.72 22.62 -2.43
C LEU A 140 -13.89 23.22 -3.56
N ARG A 141 -12.85 22.51 -4.02
CA ARG A 141 -11.87 23.06 -4.98
C ARG A 141 -12.23 22.80 -6.43
N GLN A 142 -12.94 21.72 -6.71
CA GLN A 142 -13.31 21.29 -8.06
C GLN A 142 -14.80 20.92 -8.08
N PRO A 143 -15.72 21.90 -8.09
CA PRO A 143 -17.17 21.63 -8.03
C PRO A 143 -17.68 20.73 -9.16
N VAL A 144 -17.03 20.76 -10.33
CA VAL A 144 -17.37 19.91 -11.48
C VAL A 144 -17.02 18.44 -11.21
N LEU A 145 -15.81 18.17 -10.71
CA LEU A 145 -15.37 16.81 -10.35
C LEU A 145 -16.06 16.30 -9.08
N GLY A 146 -16.32 17.21 -8.13
CA GLY A 146 -17.00 16.91 -6.88
C GLY A 146 -18.47 16.55 -7.03
N ARG A 147 -19.11 16.94 -8.14
CA ARG A 147 -20.51 16.62 -8.42
C ARG A 147 -20.66 15.11 -8.66
N GLY A 148 -21.24 14.42 -7.68
CA GLY A 148 -21.41 12.96 -7.72
C GLY A 148 -20.15 12.18 -7.32
N ALA A 149 -19.11 12.87 -6.85
CA ALA A 149 -17.98 12.21 -6.22
C ALA A 149 -18.38 11.60 -4.88
N ARG A 150 -17.80 10.44 -4.55
CA ARG A 150 -18.09 9.70 -3.32
C ARG A 150 -16.89 8.88 -2.87
N VAL A 151 -16.87 8.57 -1.58
CA VAL A 151 -15.94 7.59 -1.02
C VAL A 151 -16.36 6.18 -1.42
N VAL A 152 -15.40 5.39 -1.88
CA VAL A 152 -15.58 4.00 -2.30
C VAL A 152 -14.58 3.12 -1.58
N PRO A 153 -15.03 2.03 -0.92
CA PRO A 153 -14.11 1.02 -0.40
C PRO A 153 -13.52 0.19 -1.54
N ILE A 154 -12.22 -0.05 -1.47
CA ILE A 154 -11.47 -0.92 -2.37
C ILE A 154 -10.58 -1.85 -1.55
N THR A 155 -10.47 -3.11 -1.96
CA THR A 155 -9.64 -4.07 -1.23
C THR A 155 -8.15 -3.87 -1.53
N LEU A 156 -7.29 -4.21 -0.57
CA LEU A 156 -5.84 -4.20 -0.79
C LEU A 156 -5.42 -5.18 -1.89
N GLU A 157 -6.16 -6.28 -2.10
CA GLU A 157 -5.99 -7.18 -3.24
C GLU A 157 -6.16 -6.44 -4.57
N GLN A 158 -7.28 -5.71 -4.72
CA GLN A 158 -7.53 -4.92 -5.92
C GLN A 158 -6.42 -3.88 -6.12
N VAL A 159 -6.05 -3.15 -5.07
CA VAL A 159 -4.95 -2.17 -5.13
C VAL A 159 -3.62 -2.81 -5.55
N TYR A 160 -3.30 -3.98 -5.00
CA TYR A 160 -2.09 -4.72 -5.33
C TYR A 160 -2.05 -5.17 -6.80
N MET A 161 -3.22 -5.55 -7.34
CA MET A 161 -3.36 -5.96 -8.75
C MET A 161 -3.49 -4.77 -9.72
N LEU A 162 -3.77 -3.56 -9.24
CA LEU A 162 -3.91 -2.37 -10.07
C LEU A 162 -2.55 -1.94 -10.62
N LYS A 163 -2.31 -2.28 -11.89
CA LYS A 163 -1.20 -1.76 -12.69
C LYS A 163 -1.74 -0.78 -13.72
N VAL A 164 -1.52 0.50 -13.47
CA VAL A 164 -1.93 1.59 -14.36
C VAL A 164 -0.71 2.41 -14.73
N GLU A 165 -0.51 2.59 -16.03
CA GLU A 165 0.57 3.42 -16.53
C GLU A 165 0.30 4.90 -16.21
N GLY A 166 1.35 5.63 -15.84
CA GLY A 166 1.23 7.07 -15.56
C GLY A 166 0.54 7.42 -14.24
N ILE A 167 0.19 6.45 -13.39
CA ILE A 167 -0.41 6.71 -12.07
C ILE A 167 0.43 6.04 -10.98
N ALA A 168 0.67 6.76 -9.90
CA ALA A 168 1.21 6.21 -8.66
C ALA A 168 0.11 6.22 -7.59
N PHE A 169 -0.04 5.14 -6.84
CA PHE A 169 -0.91 5.12 -5.66
C PHE A 169 -0.09 5.34 -4.40
N ARG A 170 -0.60 6.17 -3.49
CA ARG A 170 -0.03 6.34 -2.15
C ARG A 170 -1.07 6.03 -1.09
N PHE A 171 -0.64 5.25 -0.11
CA PHE A 171 -1.42 5.04 1.09
C PHE A 171 -1.33 6.25 2.02
N LEU A 172 -2.48 6.61 2.58
CA LEU A 172 -2.57 7.50 3.73
C LEU A 172 -2.86 6.62 4.96
N PRO A 173 -1.85 6.37 5.81
CA PRO A 173 -2.01 5.51 6.97
C PRO A 173 -2.85 6.20 8.05
N ASP A 174 -3.45 5.39 8.93
CA ASP A 174 -4.10 5.89 10.14
C ASP A 174 -3.08 6.65 11.02
N PRO A 175 -3.31 7.94 11.33
CA PRO A 175 -2.41 8.73 12.16
C PRO A 175 -2.16 8.13 13.55
N LEU A 176 -3.15 7.44 14.13
CA LEU A 176 -2.98 6.74 15.41
C LEU A 176 -1.97 5.60 15.27
N GLN A 177 -2.05 4.82 14.20
CA GLN A 177 -1.13 3.73 13.96
C GLN A 177 0.28 4.21 13.62
N LEU A 178 0.38 5.37 12.96
CA LEU A 178 1.67 6.02 12.73
C LEU A 178 2.31 6.44 14.06
N ARG A 179 1.54 7.03 14.98
CA ARG A 179 2.02 7.37 16.33
C ARG A 179 2.45 6.11 17.10
N ASN A 180 1.61 5.08 17.10
CA ASN A 180 1.91 3.79 17.73
C ASN A 180 3.21 3.18 17.20
N ALA A 181 3.44 3.24 15.89
CA ALA A 181 4.64 2.74 15.24
C ALA A 181 5.89 3.52 15.66
N LEU A 182 5.80 4.85 15.77
CA LEU A 182 6.88 5.72 16.23
C LEU A 182 7.21 5.50 17.72
N GLU A 183 6.22 5.21 18.56
CA GLU A 183 6.46 4.90 19.98
C GLU A 183 7.20 3.56 20.14
N LEU A 184 6.92 2.57 19.28
CA LEU A 184 7.59 1.26 19.29
C LEU A 184 8.95 1.26 18.56
N LYS A 185 9.13 2.12 17.55
CA LYS A 185 10.37 2.27 16.80
C LYS A 185 11.11 3.51 17.29
N ALA A 186 12.18 3.34 18.07
CA ALA A 186 13.01 4.43 18.60
C ALA A 186 13.81 5.19 17.52
N GLY A 187 13.13 5.82 16.56
CA GLY A 187 13.71 6.48 15.40
C GLY A 187 12.88 7.68 14.94
N LYS A 188 13.41 8.42 13.97
CA LYS A 188 12.75 9.59 13.39
C LYS A 188 11.94 9.16 12.16
N GLY A 189 10.63 9.40 12.22
CA GLY A 189 9.72 9.16 11.10
C GLY A 189 9.43 7.69 10.85
N PHE A 190 8.33 7.45 10.13
CA PHE A 190 7.93 6.14 9.68
C PHE A 190 7.50 6.27 8.21
N ASP A 191 8.08 5.45 7.36
CA ASP A 191 7.80 5.43 5.93
C ASP A 191 6.95 4.20 5.59
N GLY A 192 5.90 4.39 4.80
CA GLY A 192 4.90 3.39 4.47
C GLY A 192 3.79 3.22 5.52
N VAL A 193 3.02 2.14 5.37
CA VAL A 193 1.88 1.82 6.24
C VAL A 193 2.34 0.94 7.41
N PRO A 194 2.16 1.37 8.67
CA PRO A 194 2.54 0.55 9.80
C PRO A 194 1.75 -0.76 9.89
N ILE A 195 2.46 -1.84 10.21
CA ILE A 195 1.89 -3.13 10.57
C ILE A 195 2.60 -3.68 11.81
N PHE A 196 1.88 -4.48 12.59
CA PHE A 196 2.30 -4.97 13.89
C PHE A 196 2.29 -6.49 13.93
N GLN A 197 3.33 -7.08 14.53
CA GLN A 197 3.50 -8.53 14.65
C GLN A 197 4.08 -8.88 16.03
N SER A 198 3.90 -10.12 16.47
CA SER A 198 4.54 -10.65 17.66
C SER A 198 4.93 -12.12 17.48
N ASP A 199 6.13 -12.50 17.91
CA ASP A 199 6.60 -13.89 17.90
C ASP A 199 5.80 -14.80 18.84
N SER A 200 5.09 -14.20 19.81
CA SER A 200 4.24 -14.92 20.76
C SER A 200 2.89 -15.32 20.15
N LEU A 201 2.52 -14.78 18.98
CA LEU A 201 1.27 -15.10 18.30
C LEU A 201 1.54 -15.97 17.08
N VAL A 202 1.33 -17.28 17.25
CA VAL A 202 1.35 -18.25 16.15
C VAL A 202 0.07 -19.07 16.23
N VAL A 203 -0.68 -19.11 15.12
CA VAL A 203 -1.95 -19.82 15.06
C VAL A 203 -1.77 -21.14 14.33
N LYS A 204 -2.27 -22.24 14.90
CA LYS A 204 -2.23 -23.57 14.27
C LYS A 204 -3.62 -23.98 13.83
N LYS A 205 -3.83 -24.28 12.54
CA LYS A 205 -5.09 -24.84 12.01
C LYS A 205 -4.78 -25.85 10.91
N LYS A 206 -5.44 -27.03 10.96
CA LYS A 206 -5.31 -28.10 9.93
C LYS A 206 -3.85 -28.43 9.57
N ASN A 207 -3.00 -28.62 10.59
CA ASN A 207 -1.56 -28.89 10.45
C ASN A 207 -0.73 -27.76 9.78
N LYS A 208 -1.32 -26.58 9.56
CA LYS A 208 -0.63 -25.38 9.08
C LYS A 208 -0.45 -24.37 10.22
N ARG A 209 0.69 -23.69 10.23
CA ARG A 209 0.98 -22.55 11.10
C ARG A 209 0.69 -21.26 10.34
N TYR A 210 0.17 -20.27 11.04
CA TYR A 210 -0.09 -18.95 10.51
C TYR A 210 0.50 -17.89 11.43
N TYR A 211 1.10 -16.88 10.83
CA TYR A 211 1.70 -15.74 11.50
C TYR A 211 0.86 -14.50 11.22
N PRO A 212 -0.01 -14.09 12.17
CA PRO A 212 -0.89 -12.96 11.98
C PRO A 212 -0.14 -11.63 12.02
N ILE A 213 -0.42 -10.77 11.04
CA ILE A 213 0.05 -9.40 10.91
C ILE A 213 -1.16 -8.47 11.06
N TYR A 214 -1.06 -7.46 11.90
CA TYR A 214 -2.16 -6.56 12.24
C TYR A 214 -1.90 -5.15 11.71
N PHE A 215 -2.95 -4.48 11.22
CA PHE A 215 -2.88 -3.06 10.85
C PHE A 215 -3.09 -2.11 12.04
N GLN A 216 -3.67 -2.61 13.14
CA GLN A 216 -3.93 -1.85 14.36
C GLN A 216 -3.18 -2.45 15.54
N LYS A 217 -2.42 -1.62 16.28
CA LYS A 217 -1.70 -2.03 17.49
C LYS A 217 -2.66 -2.56 18.56
N GLU A 218 -3.83 -1.94 18.67
CA GLU A 218 -4.83 -2.26 19.67
C GLU A 218 -5.35 -3.70 19.49
N ASP A 219 -5.43 -4.19 18.25
CA ASP A 219 -5.88 -5.55 17.95
C ASP A 219 -4.85 -6.60 18.37
N ILE A 220 -3.57 -6.37 18.08
CA ILE A 220 -2.52 -7.30 18.52
C ILE A 220 -2.37 -7.30 20.05
N GLU A 221 -2.49 -6.14 20.70
CA GLU A 221 -2.44 -6.04 22.17
C GLU A 221 -3.61 -6.78 22.82
N ARG A 222 -4.81 -6.68 22.23
CA ARG A 222 -6.00 -7.42 22.66
C ARG A 222 -5.77 -8.93 22.58
N GLU A 223 -5.16 -9.41 21.50
CA GLU A 223 -4.88 -10.83 21.32
C GLU A 223 -3.74 -11.33 22.24
N LEU A 224 -2.69 -10.54 22.46
CA LEU A 224 -1.62 -10.83 23.41
C LEU A 224 -2.13 -10.87 24.86
N SER A 225 -3.11 -10.03 25.21
CA SER A 225 -3.66 -9.98 26.57
C SER A 225 -4.34 -11.28 26.99
N LYS A 226 -4.84 -12.06 26.01
CA LYS A 226 -5.49 -13.36 26.21
C LYS A 226 -4.48 -14.48 26.49
N LEU A 227 -3.20 -14.28 26.18
CA LEU A 227 -2.17 -15.28 26.42
C LEU A 227 -1.85 -15.40 27.93
N PRO A 228 -1.54 -16.62 28.41
CA PRO A 228 -1.11 -16.83 29.80
C PRO A 228 0.06 -15.92 30.20
N ARG A 229 0.13 -15.52 31.48
CA ARG A 229 1.23 -14.68 31.98
C ARG A 229 2.61 -15.32 31.79
N ALA A 230 2.71 -16.65 31.81
CA ALA A 230 3.96 -17.39 31.58
C ALA A 230 4.51 -17.25 30.15
N SER A 231 3.65 -16.95 29.16
CA SER A 231 4.05 -16.69 27.77
C SER A 231 4.20 -15.19 27.45
N ARG A 232 3.78 -14.31 28.36
CA ARG A 232 4.03 -12.87 28.26
C ARG A 232 5.46 -12.64 28.77
N GLY A 233 6.37 -12.25 27.87
CA GLY A 233 7.64 -11.67 28.28
C GLY A 233 7.42 -10.40 29.13
N SER A 234 8.50 -9.71 29.48
CA SER A 234 8.43 -8.44 30.21
C SER A 234 7.62 -7.41 29.41
N GLY A 235 6.35 -7.15 29.78
CA GLY A 235 5.50 -6.12 29.17
C GLY A 235 4.86 -6.48 27.80
N LEU A 236 3.58 -6.11 27.61
CA LEU A 236 2.81 -6.41 26.38
C LEU A 236 3.40 -5.77 25.12
N SER A 237 3.92 -4.55 25.24
CA SER A 237 4.44 -3.78 24.10
C SER A 237 5.90 -4.13 23.75
N GLN A 238 6.67 -4.77 24.64
CA GLN A 238 8.04 -5.21 24.32
C GLN A 238 8.06 -6.39 23.35
N ASN A 239 6.94 -7.11 23.24
CA ASN A 239 6.79 -8.27 22.35
C ASN A 239 6.18 -7.91 20.99
N ILE A 240 5.95 -6.62 20.70
CA ILE A 240 5.36 -6.16 19.44
C ILE A 240 6.46 -5.57 18.56
N MET A 241 6.62 -6.15 17.38
CA MET A 241 7.48 -5.65 16.31
C MET A 241 6.66 -4.82 15.34
N VAL A 242 7.30 -3.81 14.76
CA VAL A 242 6.70 -2.94 13.75
C VAL A 242 7.44 -3.09 12.42
N GLY A 243 6.68 -3.27 11.34
CA GLY A 243 7.17 -3.23 9.96
C GLY A 243 6.29 -2.32 9.10
N SER A 244 6.68 -2.10 7.85
CA SER A 244 5.82 -1.47 6.84
C SER A 244 5.15 -2.52 5.97
N LEU A 245 3.91 -2.24 5.54
CA LEU A 245 3.18 -3.09 4.61
C LEU A 245 3.97 -3.31 3.31
N GLU A 246 4.52 -2.24 2.77
CA GLU A 246 5.27 -2.22 1.51
C GLU A 246 6.51 -3.11 1.58
N ASP A 247 7.27 -3.06 2.68
CA ASP A 247 8.43 -3.94 2.87
C ASP A 247 8.02 -5.41 3.01
N VAL A 248 6.90 -5.69 3.69
CA VAL A 248 6.40 -7.06 3.81
C VAL A 248 5.93 -7.61 2.47
N LEU A 249 5.17 -6.82 1.68
CA LEU A 249 4.73 -7.24 0.35
C LEU A 249 5.92 -7.50 -0.57
N LYS A 250 6.90 -6.59 -0.59
CA LYS A 250 8.13 -6.77 -1.35
C LYS A 250 8.88 -8.04 -0.93
N LYS A 251 8.95 -8.34 0.36
CA LYS A 251 9.58 -9.58 0.86
C LYS A 251 8.78 -10.83 0.50
N MET A 252 7.45 -10.78 0.53
CA MET A 252 6.60 -11.89 0.06
C MET A 252 6.83 -12.18 -1.43
N GLU A 253 6.97 -11.15 -2.26
CA GLU A 253 7.26 -11.27 -3.69
C GLU A 253 8.66 -11.81 -3.99
N MET A 254 9.68 -11.36 -3.22
CA MET A 254 11.08 -11.70 -3.49
C MET A 254 11.52 -13.06 -2.94
N ASN A 255 10.80 -13.61 -1.95
CA ASN A 255 11.24 -14.80 -1.24
C ASN A 255 10.74 -16.11 -1.86
N ASN A 256 11.57 -17.14 -1.67
CA ASN A 256 11.33 -18.48 -2.15
C ASN A 256 10.22 -19.20 -1.37
N LYS A 257 9.61 -20.21 -1.98
CA LYS A 257 8.71 -21.17 -1.31
C LYS A 257 9.46 -21.85 -0.15
N ASN A 258 8.81 -22.09 1.00
CA ASN A 258 9.36 -22.63 2.26
C ASN A 258 10.16 -21.65 3.13
N SER A 259 10.05 -20.35 2.89
CA SER A 259 10.72 -19.31 3.69
C SER A 259 9.88 -18.85 4.90
N GLY A 260 8.63 -19.33 5.02
CA GLY A 260 7.69 -18.97 6.08
C GLY A 260 6.83 -17.75 5.74
N TRP A 261 7.05 -17.12 4.58
CA TRP A 261 6.28 -15.97 4.11
C TRP A 261 4.89 -16.37 3.59
N GLU A 262 4.70 -17.62 3.17
CA GLU A 262 3.42 -18.25 2.80
C GLU A 262 2.48 -18.54 3.98
N ASP A 263 3.00 -18.43 5.21
CA ASP A 263 2.27 -18.64 6.45
C ASP A 263 1.78 -17.30 7.03
N LEU A 264 2.22 -16.17 6.47
CA LEU A 264 1.75 -14.85 6.89
C LEU A 264 0.28 -14.64 6.50
N ILE A 265 -0.47 -14.02 7.40
CA ILE A 265 -1.86 -13.60 7.15
C ILE A 265 -2.06 -12.18 7.64
N PHE A 266 -2.70 -11.34 6.83
CA PHE A 266 -3.08 -10.01 7.25
C PHE A 266 -4.45 -10.07 7.94
N ILE A 267 -4.52 -9.54 9.16
CA ILE A 267 -5.76 -9.46 9.93
C ILE A 267 -6.37 -8.08 9.68
N PRO A 268 -7.57 -8.00 9.06
CA PRO A 268 -8.21 -6.72 8.80
C PRO A 268 -8.46 -5.94 10.09
N PRO A 269 -8.42 -4.59 10.05
CA PRO A 269 -8.70 -3.74 11.21
C PRO A 269 -9.99 -4.12 11.95
N GLY A 270 -9.94 -4.25 13.27
CA GLY A 270 -11.07 -4.57 14.13
C GLY A 270 -11.54 -6.04 14.07
N LYS A 271 -10.88 -6.91 13.30
CA LYS A 271 -11.21 -8.34 13.22
C LYS A 271 -10.32 -9.18 14.14
N SER A 272 -10.89 -10.23 14.73
CA SER A 272 -10.08 -11.24 15.43
C SER A 272 -9.50 -12.26 14.45
N TYR A 273 -8.25 -12.66 14.67
CA TYR A 273 -7.57 -13.66 13.84
C TYR A 273 -8.32 -15.00 13.79
N ILE A 274 -9.02 -15.39 14.85
CA ILE A 274 -9.75 -16.66 14.93
C ILE A 274 -10.88 -16.67 13.89
N GLN A 275 -11.65 -15.59 13.83
CA GLN A 275 -12.72 -15.44 12.86
C GLN A 275 -12.16 -15.36 11.44
N HIS A 276 -11.10 -14.57 11.25
CA HIS A 276 -10.50 -14.38 9.95
C HIS A 276 -9.94 -15.68 9.35
N ILE A 277 -9.23 -16.47 10.15
CA ILE A 277 -8.67 -17.77 9.72
C ILE A 277 -9.77 -18.80 9.46
N LYS A 278 -10.93 -18.72 10.13
CA LYS A 278 -12.10 -19.54 9.79
C LYS A 278 -12.56 -19.27 8.38
N GLU A 279 -12.60 -18.00 7.97
CA GLU A 279 -13.06 -17.56 6.66
C GLU A 279 -12.02 -17.77 5.54
N VAL A 280 -10.72 -17.72 5.85
CA VAL A 280 -9.63 -17.89 4.85
C VAL A 280 -9.25 -19.36 4.62
N ALA A 281 -9.41 -20.22 5.63
CA ALA A 281 -9.11 -21.66 5.52
C ALA A 281 -10.36 -22.56 5.49
N ALA A 282 -11.51 -21.97 5.13
CA ALA A 282 -12.70 -22.66 4.67
C ALA A 282 -12.53 -23.00 3.19
#